data_AF-A0A7S4HXW0-F1
#
_entry.id   AF-A0A7S4HXW0-F1
#
_cell.length_a   1.000
_cell.length_b   1.000
_cell.length_c   1.000
_cell.angle_alpha   90.00
_cell.angle_beta   90.00
_cell.angle_gamma   90.00
#
_symmetry.space_group_name_H-M   'P 1'
#
loop_
_entity.id
_entity.type
_entity.pdbx_description
1 polymer ?
#
loop_
_entity_poly.entity_id
_entity_poly.type
_entity_poly.pdbx_seq_one_letter_code
_entity_poly.pdbx_strand_id
1 'polypeptide(L)'
;YSFGIILWEILTSKKVFPQFGDKDGQAFREFVLQGGRPEIPNDCPSSLRSLMESCWAEKPDLRPSFNNVVLQLTEIMLDDCIEDPLGRDFWRKMELHGVTEIEWDVFYERLKEEINEPYEAQFAE
;
A
#
# COMPACT_ATOMS: atom_id res chain seq x y z
N TYR A 1 10.42 7.35 6.15
CA TYR A 1 10.28 7.29 7.62
C TYR A 1 8.85 7.60 8.02
N SER A 2 8.42 8.87 8.01
CA SER A 2 7.12 9.28 8.56
C SER A 2 5.94 8.52 7.96
N PHE A 3 5.97 8.24 6.65
CA PHE A 3 4.92 7.43 6.02
C PHE A 3 4.79 6.02 6.61
N GLY A 4 5.90 5.34 6.96
CA GLY A 4 5.85 4.04 7.61
C GLY A 4 5.25 4.09 9.01
N ILE A 5 5.47 5.19 9.74
CA ILE A 5 4.80 5.45 11.02
C ILE A 5 3.30 5.64 10.82
N ILE A 6 2.89 6.43 9.82
CA ILE A 6 1.48 6.63 9.48
C ILE A 6 0.80 5.30 9.09
N LEU A 7 1.46 4.47 8.28
CA LEU A 7 0.95 3.13 7.95
C LEU A 7 0.72 2.29 9.22
N TRP A 8 1.66 2.32 10.16
CA TRP A 8 1.52 1.62 11.44
C TRP A 8 0.36 2.17 12.28
N GLU A 9 0.18 3.49 12.33
CA GLU A 9 -0.93 4.12 13.06
C GLU A 9 -2.28 3.77 12.42
N ILE A 10 -2.38 3.71 11.09
CA ILE A 10 -3.58 3.26 10.37
C ILE A 10 -3.87 1.79 10.69
N LEU A 11 -2.86 0.93 10.56
CA LEU A 11 -2.98 -0.51 10.80
C LEU A 11 -3.46 -0.81 12.22
N THR A 12 -2.90 -0.12 13.21
CA THR A 12 -3.12 -0.43 14.63
C THR A 12 -4.22 0.41 15.27
N SER A 13 -4.60 1.54 14.65
CA SER A 13 -5.45 2.58 15.23
C SER A 13 -4.96 3.04 16.62
N LYS A 14 -3.64 3.05 16.83
CA LYS A 14 -2.99 3.43 18.09
C LYS A 14 -2.09 4.63 17.91
N LYS A 15 -1.91 5.40 18.99
CA LYS A 15 -0.90 6.46 19.06
C LYS A 15 0.49 5.85 19.09
N VAL A 16 1.37 6.29 18.20
CA VAL A 16 2.76 5.85 18.19
C VAL A 16 3.51 6.40 19.43
N PHE A 17 4.21 5.50 20.15
CA PHE A 17 5.01 5.81 21.34
C PHE A 17 4.35 6.78 22.35
N PRO A 18 3.25 6.38 22.99
CA PRO A 18 2.49 7.26 23.89
C PRO A 18 3.31 7.79 25.08
N GLN A 19 4.43 7.15 25.43
CA GLN A 19 5.30 7.53 26.54
C GLN A 19 6.00 8.88 26.39
N PHE A 20 6.19 9.40 25.18
CA PHE A 20 6.91 10.67 24.95
C PHE A 20 5.98 11.90 25.02
N GLY A 21 4.66 11.71 24.97
CA GLY A 21 3.70 12.82 24.91
C GLY A 21 3.91 13.76 23.70
N ASP A 22 3.15 14.86 23.63
CA ASP A 22 3.20 15.77 22.47
C ASP A 22 4.29 16.85 22.57
N LYS A 23 4.95 16.96 23.73
CA LYS A 23 5.88 18.06 24.04
C LYS A 23 7.36 17.65 24.10
N ASP A 24 7.66 16.35 24.10
CA ASP A 24 9.04 15.86 24.21
C ASP A 24 9.58 15.35 22.87
N GLY A 25 9.73 16.27 21.93
CA GLY A 25 10.30 15.97 20.61
C GLY A 25 11.77 15.54 20.66
N GLN A 26 12.51 15.92 21.70
CA GLN A 26 13.92 15.58 21.84
C GLN A 26 14.10 14.13 22.29
N ALA A 27 13.41 13.69 23.35
CA ALA A 27 13.48 12.30 23.80
C ALA A 27 12.96 11.33 22.72
N PHE A 28 11.88 11.71 22.02
CA PHE A 28 11.39 10.95 20.86
C PHE A 28 12.48 10.80 19.78
N ARG A 29 13.13 11.91 19.41
CA ARG A 29 14.21 11.89 18.40
C ARG A 29 15.36 10.99 18.84
N GLU A 30 15.81 11.10 20.09
CA GLU A 30 16.91 10.29 20.63
C GLU A 30 16.55 8.79 20.62
N PHE A 31 15.34 8.44 21.06
CA PHE A 31 14.85 7.06 21.02
C PHE A 31 14.82 6.48 19.59
N VAL A 32 14.32 7.25 18.62
CA VAL A 32 14.29 6.82 17.21
C VAL A 32 15.69 6.64 16.64
N LEU A 33 16.63 7.52 16.98
CA LEU A 33 18.03 7.44 16.57
C LEU A 33 18.76 6.25 17.19
N GLN A 34 18.31 5.77 18.35
CA GLN A 34 18.81 4.55 19.00
C GLN A 34 18.16 3.26 18.46
N GLY A 35 17.39 3.34 17.39
CA GLY A 35 16.75 2.19 16.75
C GLY A 35 15.35 1.87 17.28
N GLY A 36 14.76 2.74 18.11
CA GLY A 36 13.38 2.58 18.57
C GLY A 36 12.38 2.55 17.42
N ARG A 37 11.62 1.46 17.28
CA ARG A 37 10.59 1.26 16.25
C ARG A 37 9.29 0.73 16.86
N PRO A 38 8.11 1.01 16.28
CA PRO A 38 6.86 0.46 16.77
C PRO A 38 6.83 -1.07 16.59
N GLU A 39 6.21 -1.78 17.52
CA GLU A 39 5.98 -3.21 17.39
C GLU A 39 4.85 -3.45 16.38
N ILE A 40 5.12 -4.25 15.34
CA ILE A 40 4.11 -4.63 14.35
C ILE A 40 3.38 -5.89 14.84
N PRO A 41 2.04 -5.88 14.92
CA PRO A 41 1.24 -7.06 15.28
C PRO A 41 1.54 -8.30 14.44
N ASN A 42 1.47 -9.49 15.04
CA ASN A 42 1.82 -10.75 14.38
C ASN A 42 0.86 -11.16 13.25
N ASP A 43 -0.37 -10.66 13.29
CA ASP A 43 -1.41 -10.84 12.28
C ASP A 43 -1.29 -9.88 11.09
N CYS A 44 -0.31 -8.96 11.11
CA CYS A 44 -0.03 -8.08 9.97
C CYS A 44 0.49 -8.89 8.76
N PRO A 45 -0.07 -8.67 7.55
CA PRO A 45 0.46 -9.26 6.32
C PRO A 45 1.96 -9.01 6.16
N SER A 46 2.70 -10.06 5.77
CA SER A 46 4.17 -10.02 5.70
C SER A 46 4.70 -8.97 4.71
N SER A 47 3.98 -8.73 3.63
CA SER A 47 4.28 -7.70 2.62
C SER A 47 4.12 -6.29 3.20
N LEU A 48 3.03 -6.03 3.93
CA LEU A 48 2.82 -4.75 4.61
C LEU A 48 3.83 -4.49 5.72
N ARG A 49 4.16 -5.52 6.52
CA ARG A 49 5.25 -5.49 7.49
C ARG A 49 6.57 -5.07 6.85
N SER A 50 6.94 -5.73 5.75
CA SER A 50 8.18 -5.46 5.02
C SER A 50 8.22 -4.02 4.48
N LEU A 51 7.09 -3.51 3.98
CA LEU A 51 6.97 -2.13 3.52
C LEU A 51 7.17 -1.12 4.67
N MET A 52 6.50 -1.32 5.82
CA MET A 52 6.70 -0.46 7.01
C MET A 52 8.15 -0.50 7.49
N GLU A 53 8.76 -1.69 7.55
CA GLU A 53 10.14 -1.90 7.94
C GLU A 53 11.15 -1.18 7.05
N SER A 54 10.97 -1.27 5.73
CA SER A 54 11.81 -0.54 4.77
C SER A 54 11.63 0.99 4.90
N CYS A 55 10.42 1.47 5.18
CA CYS A 55 10.14 2.90 5.33
C CYS A 55 10.89 3.55 6.51
N TRP A 56 11.15 2.79 7.58
CA TRP A 56 11.86 3.27 8.77
C TRP A 56 13.23 2.63 8.97
N ALA A 57 13.88 2.19 7.89
CA ALA A 57 15.27 1.76 7.88
C ALA A 57 16.18 2.81 8.55
N GLU A 58 17.17 2.34 9.31
CA GLU A 58 18.10 3.20 10.05
C GLU A 58 18.82 4.17 9.11
N LYS A 59 19.47 3.62 8.06
CA LYS A 59 20.11 4.40 7.01
C LYS A 59 19.06 5.02 6.08
N PRO A 60 19.02 6.36 5.92
CA PRO A 60 18.07 7.03 5.04
C PRO A 60 18.11 6.52 3.60
N ASP A 61 19.28 6.20 3.07
CA ASP A 61 19.46 5.77 1.67
C ASP A 61 18.91 4.37 1.38
N LEU A 62 18.63 3.57 2.44
CA LEU A 62 17.98 2.27 2.30
C LEU A 62 16.45 2.37 2.28
N ARG A 63 15.90 3.56 2.53
CA ARG A 63 14.44 3.76 2.54
C ARG A 63 13.95 3.86 1.10
N PRO A 64 12.78 3.26 0.79
CA PRO A 64 12.22 3.34 -0.56
C PRO A 64 11.88 4.79 -0.93
N SER A 65 11.98 5.12 -2.22
CA SER A 65 11.37 6.32 -2.77
C SER A 65 9.85 6.25 -2.61
N PHE A 66 9.18 7.40 -2.58
CA PHE A 66 7.72 7.38 -2.45
C PHE A 66 7.02 6.68 -3.63
N ASN A 67 7.59 6.77 -4.84
CA ASN A 67 7.11 6.01 -5.99
C ASN A 67 7.17 4.49 -5.74
N ASN A 68 8.27 3.99 -5.16
CA ASN A 68 8.40 2.59 -4.80
C ASN A 68 7.45 2.18 -3.65
N VAL A 69 7.13 3.12 -2.74
CA VAL A 69 6.13 2.89 -1.69
C VAL A 69 4.74 2.72 -2.30
N VAL A 70 4.34 3.60 -3.21
CA VAL A 70 3.05 3.52 -3.91
C VAL A 70 2.96 2.20 -4.68
N LEU A 71 3.99 1.86 -5.46
CA LEU A 71 4.01 0.62 -6.24
C LEU A 71 3.86 -0.63 -5.35
N GLN A 72 4.62 -0.72 -4.25
CA GLN A 72 4.49 -1.85 -3.32
C GLN A 72 3.12 -1.88 -2.64
N LEU A 73 2.59 -0.73 -2.24
CA LEU A 73 1.29 -0.65 -1.59
C LEU A 73 0.16 -1.07 -2.55
N THR A 74 0.24 -0.70 -3.83
CA THR A 74 -0.68 -1.16 -4.87
C THR A 74 -0.66 -2.69 -4.97
N GLU A 75 0.52 -3.31 -5.07
CA GLU A 75 0.62 -4.78 -5.12
C GLU A 75 0.02 -5.45 -3.88
N ILE A 76 0.31 -4.90 -2.68
CA ILE A 76 -0.27 -5.40 -1.43
C ILE A 76 -1.79 -5.33 -1.46
N MET A 77 -2.35 -4.21 -1.91
CA MET A 77 -3.81 -4.03 -2.01
C MET A 77 -4.43 -4.99 -3.02
N LEU A 78 -3.78 -5.23 -4.17
CA LEU A 78 -4.28 -6.19 -5.14
C LEU A 78 -4.32 -7.60 -4.54
N ASP A 79 -3.27 -8.02 -3.83
CA ASP A 79 -3.21 -9.34 -3.20
C ASP A 79 -4.18 -9.53 -2.04
N ASP A 80 -4.47 -8.48 -1.27
CA ASP A 80 -5.32 -8.55 -0.08
C ASP A 80 -6.81 -8.26 -0.38
N CYS A 81 -7.10 -7.39 -1.34
CA CYS A 81 -8.47 -6.95 -1.65
C CYS A 81 -9.14 -7.72 -2.79
N ILE A 82 -8.39 -8.47 -3.62
CA ILE A 82 -8.94 -9.20 -4.76
C ILE A 82 -8.59 -10.67 -4.62
N GLU A 83 -9.57 -11.48 -4.20
CA GLU A 83 -9.40 -12.92 -4.04
C GLU A 83 -9.18 -13.64 -5.38
N ASP A 84 -9.88 -13.18 -6.44
CA ASP A 84 -9.83 -13.79 -7.76
C ASP A 84 -8.46 -13.57 -8.44
N PRO A 85 -7.72 -14.64 -8.78
CA PRO A 85 -6.42 -14.53 -9.44
C PRO A 85 -6.49 -13.83 -10.81
N LEU A 86 -7.55 -14.05 -11.59
CA LEU A 86 -7.70 -13.43 -12.90
C LEU A 86 -7.92 -11.92 -12.76
N GLY A 87 -8.78 -11.51 -11.83
CA GLY A 87 -8.98 -10.11 -11.47
C GLY A 87 -7.69 -9.43 -11.02
N ARG A 88 -6.87 -10.09 -10.19
CA ARG A 88 -5.56 -9.54 -9.78
C ARG A 88 -4.64 -9.30 -10.97
N ASP A 89 -4.52 -10.29 -11.85
CA ASP A 89 -3.64 -10.18 -13.02
C ASP A 89 -4.13 -9.11 -13.99
N PHE A 90 -5.46 -9.00 -14.18
CA PHE A 90 -6.07 -7.90 -14.92
C PHE A 90 -5.67 -6.54 -14.33
N TRP A 91 -5.87 -6.33 -13.03
CA TRP A 91 -5.58 -5.04 -12.40
C TRP A 91 -4.09 -4.71 -12.35
N ARG A 92 -3.19 -5.70 -12.32
CA ARG A 92 -1.74 -5.48 -12.51
C ARG A 92 -1.42 -4.97 -13.90
N LYS A 93 -2.01 -5.56 -14.93
CA LYS A 93 -1.83 -5.15 -16.34
C LYS A 93 -2.42 -3.78 -16.65
N MET A 94 -3.34 -3.29 -15.81
CA MET A 94 -3.88 -1.93 -15.97
C MET A 94 -2.84 -0.84 -15.70
N GLU A 95 -1.71 -1.16 -15.06
CA GLU A 95 -0.60 -0.23 -14.79
C GLU A 95 -1.08 1.11 -14.18
N LEU A 96 -1.89 1.05 -13.12
CA LEU A 96 -2.57 2.20 -12.52
C LEU A 96 -1.64 3.23 -11.84
N HIS A 97 -0.33 3.21 -12.10
CA HIS A 97 0.62 4.08 -11.44
C HIS A 97 0.33 5.56 -11.73
N GLY A 98 -0.21 6.25 -10.72
CA GLY A 98 -0.60 7.66 -10.84
C GLY A 98 -1.93 7.90 -11.58
N VAL A 99 -2.65 6.83 -11.93
CA VAL A 99 -3.98 6.89 -12.54
C VAL A 99 -5.01 6.91 -11.42
N THR A 100 -5.74 8.01 -11.28
CA THR A 100 -6.80 8.14 -10.28
C THR A 100 -8.19 7.83 -10.83
N GLU A 101 -8.33 7.89 -12.15
CA GLU A 101 -9.60 7.76 -12.86
C GLU A 101 -9.37 7.03 -14.18
N ILE A 102 -10.34 6.21 -14.58
CA ILE A 102 -10.33 5.48 -15.85
C ILE A 102 -11.69 5.69 -16.48
N GLU A 103 -11.70 6.15 -17.73
CA GLU A 103 -12.93 6.22 -18.52
C GLU A 103 -13.55 4.84 -18.67
N TRP A 104 -14.86 4.74 -18.49
CA TRP A 104 -15.56 3.46 -18.48
C TRP A 104 -15.31 2.64 -19.75
N ASP A 105 -15.31 3.30 -20.91
CA ASP A 105 -15.06 2.64 -22.19
C ASP A 105 -13.64 2.03 -22.26
N VAL A 106 -12.63 2.71 -21.71
CA VAL A 106 -11.24 2.20 -21.69
C VAL A 106 -11.13 0.99 -20.77
N PHE A 107 -11.72 1.08 -19.57
CA PHE A 107 -11.77 -0.05 -18.65
C PHE A 107 -12.46 -1.26 -19.30
N TYR A 108 -13.61 -1.03 -19.92
CA TYR A 108 -14.45 -2.06 -20.49
C TYR A 108 -13.79 -2.78 -21.65
N GLU A 109 -13.17 -2.06 -22.58
CA GLU A 109 -12.46 -2.68 -23.71
C GLU A 109 -11.27 -3.54 -23.23
N ARG A 110 -10.51 -3.08 -22.22
CA ARG A 110 -9.43 -3.89 -21.64
C ARG A 110 -9.95 -5.12 -20.90
N LEU A 111 -11.04 -4.97 -20.16
CA LEU A 111 -11.66 -6.09 -19.46
C LEU A 111 -12.14 -7.16 -20.45
N LYS A 112 -12.81 -6.75 -21.53
CA LYS A 112 -13.23 -7.64 -22.63
C LYS A 112 -12.09 -8.45 -23.21
N GLU A 113 -10.97 -7.79 -23.52
CA GLU A 113 -9.77 -8.45 -24.06
C GLU A 113 -9.25 -9.53 -23.11
N GLU A 114 -9.32 -9.29 -21.79
CA GLU A 114 -8.85 -10.21 -20.77
C GLU A 114 -9.82 -11.38 -20.53
N ILE A 115 -11.14 -11.13 -20.49
CA ILE A 115 -12.16 -12.17 -20.21
C ILE A 115 -12.55 -12.98 -21.46
N ASN A 116 -12.13 -12.55 -22.66
CA ASN A 116 -12.35 -13.23 -23.93
C ASN A 116 -13.83 -13.60 -24.20
N GLU A 117 -14.78 -12.75 -23.78
CA GLU A 117 -16.21 -12.92 -24.07
C GLU A 117 -16.64 -12.12 -25.32
N PRO A 118 -17.33 -12.74 -26.30
CA PRO A 118 -18.00 -12.00 -27.35
C PRO A 118 -19.21 -11.25 -26.77
N TYR A 119 -19.20 -9.93 -26.86
CA TYR A 119 -20.32 -9.07 -26.50
C TYR A 119 -21.49 -9.27 -27.49
N GLU A 120 -22.48 -10.08 -27.13
CA GLU A 120 -23.80 -9.99 -27.78
C GLU A 120 -24.57 -8.83 -27.14
N ALA A 121 -24.83 -7.81 -27.95
CA ALA A 121 -25.62 -6.64 -27.58
C ALA A 121 -27.04 -7.04 -27.18
N GLN A 122 -27.28 -7.27 -25.90
CA GLN A 122 -28.62 -7.57 -25.34
C GLN A 122 -29.36 -6.34 -24.78
N PHE A 123 -29.04 -5.13 -25.26
CA PHE A 123 -29.78 -3.91 -24.90
C PHE A 123 -30.33 -3.15 -26.12
N ALA A 124 -30.70 -3.89 -27.16
CA ALA A 124 -31.48 -3.38 -28.27
C ALA A 124 -32.81 -4.14 -28.37
N GLU A 125 -33.71 -3.91 -27.41
CA GLU A 125 -35.17 -4.00 -27.56
C GLU A 125 -35.88 -3.16 -26.50
#